data_AF-A0A8D8TJF1-F1
#
_entry.id   AF-A0A8D8TJF1-F1
#
_cell.length_a   1.000
_cell.length_b   1.000
_cell.length_c   1.000
_cell.angle_alpha   90.00
_cell.angle_beta   90.00
_cell.angle_gamma   90.00
#
_symmetry.space_group_name_H-M   'P 1'
#
loop_
_entity.id
_entity.type
_entity.pdbx_description
1 polymer ?
#
loop_
_entity_poly.entity_id
_entity_poly.type
_entity_poly.pdbx_seq_one_letter_code
_entity_poly.pdbx_strand_id
1 'polypeptide(L)'
;MKKVLIVGSGITSALTGYLLRQKLLTDLVHITIWDKARGAGGRMTTSRSNAVPNCKVDLGLQYITTTPDLLKEHEDIYGPLLNKKLLEPLRANIIGYKSKRENVIHYVTPEGSSSIVKFFLNNSNINEICYNTFLEKLQKPEGSQQIEAVSKEGKKDLFDIVVLTLPAPQVKELINRNETLSFLSPTEEYKALSGVHFSERYAFGMFFDIPFERPFDVKYFDNDDIIRYISFDNVKRNRPEEPLSVCVHTTNTFYGAYMELEENAENAKNIIESILLKKMREMFPSWPLPAETKLQKWKYSQVAHPHGDKLGYMKYNVKPLTLCMGDSFVSVSNFDNCIYSVKQGVDVLLEEIRS
;
A
#
# COMPACT_ATOMS: atom_id res chain seq x y z
N MET A 1 -14.99 14.14 -22.91
CA MET A 1 -14.40 13.87 -21.58
C MET A 1 -13.90 12.44 -21.57
N LYS A 2 -12.61 12.20 -21.32
CA LYS A 2 -12.04 10.85 -21.25
C LYS A 2 -12.42 10.19 -19.91
N LYS A 3 -12.76 8.91 -19.91
CA LYS A 3 -13.03 8.11 -18.70
C LYS A 3 -11.78 7.30 -18.33
N VAL A 4 -11.27 7.54 -17.12
CA VAL A 4 -10.10 6.86 -16.57
C VAL A 4 -10.52 5.99 -15.40
N LEU A 5 -10.24 4.70 -15.50
CA LEU A 5 -10.33 3.78 -14.37
C LEU A 5 -8.95 3.71 -13.69
N ILE A 6 -8.90 3.91 -12.37
CA ILE A 6 -7.73 3.59 -11.56
C ILE A 6 -8.08 2.42 -10.64
N VAL A 7 -7.26 1.37 -10.67
CA VAL A 7 -7.52 0.14 -9.92
C VAL A 7 -6.60 0.08 -8.71
N GLY A 8 -7.23 0.02 -7.53
CA GLY A 8 -6.62 0.19 -6.21
C GLY A 8 -6.83 1.61 -5.65
N SER A 9 -6.86 1.72 -4.33
CA SER A 9 -7.02 2.96 -3.55
C SER A 9 -5.87 3.11 -2.54
N GLY A 10 -4.68 2.72 -2.97
CA GLY A 10 -3.42 2.98 -2.26
C GLY A 10 -2.86 4.37 -2.55
N ILE A 11 -1.66 4.64 -2.04
CA ILE A 11 -1.02 5.95 -2.19
C ILE A 11 -0.77 6.34 -3.65
N THR A 12 -0.37 5.37 -4.50
CA THR A 12 -0.15 5.60 -5.93
C THR A 12 -1.42 6.13 -6.59
N SER A 13 -2.56 5.47 -6.40
CA SER A 13 -3.85 5.92 -6.96
C SER A 13 -4.27 7.29 -6.44
N ALA A 14 -4.12 7.52 -5.13
CA ALA A 14 -4.51 8.77 -4.50
C ALA A 14 -3.70 9.94 -5.06
N LEU A 15 -2.39 9.78 -5.21
CA LEU A 15 -1.52 10.77 -5.82
C LEU A 15 -1.76 10.93 -7.33
N THR A 16 -2.02 9.84 -8.06
CA THR A 16 -2.36 9.91 -9.50
C THR A 16 -3.60 10.77 -9.71
N GLY A 17 -4.67 10.52 -8.95
CA GLY A 17 -5.88 11.34 -8.99
C GLY A 17 -5.62 12.80 -8.64
N TYR A 18 -4.84 13.03 -7.58
CA TYR A 18 -4.49 14.36 -7.09
C TYR A 18 -3.73 15.18 -8.14
N LEU A 19 -2.66 14.60 -8.69
CA LEU A 19 -1.81 15.29 -9.67
C LEU A 19 -2.48 15.46 -11.03
N LEU A 20 -3.27 14.49 -11.50
CA LEU A 20 -4.07 14.67 -12.71
C LEU A 20 -5.00 15.88 -12.60
N ARG A 21 -5.61 16.08 -11.42
CA ARG A 21 -6.56 17.16 -11.17
C ARG A 21 -5.93 18.51 -10.95
N GLN A 22 -4.68 18.55 -10.49
CA GLN A 22 -3.90 19.78 -10.50
C GLN A 22 -3.46 20.19 -11.91
N LYS A 23 -3.19 19.22 -12.80
CA LYS A 23 -2.64 19.46 -14.15
C LYS A 23 -3.70 19.52 -15.27
N LEU A 24 -4.96 19.20 -14.99
CA LEU A 24 -6.06 19.21 -15.95
C LEU A 24 -7.26 19.99 -15.42
N LEU A 25 -7.97 20.65 -16.34
CA LEU A 25 -9.32 21.16 -16.06
C LEU A 25 -10.26 19.98 -15.78
N THR A 26 -11.18 20.16 -14.81
CA THR A 26 -12.09 19.10 -14.33
C THR A 26 -12.92 18.46 -15.44
N ASP A 27 -13.28 19.23 -16.46
CA ASP A 27 -14.24 18.81 -17.49
C ASP A 27 -13.60 17.95 -18.60
N LEU A 28 -12.27 17.80 -18.57
CA LEU A 28 -11.53 16.99 -19.55
C LEU A 28 -11.53 15.50 -19.20
N VAL A 29 -11.60 15.14 -17.92
CA VAL A 29 -11.44 13.75 -17.48
C VAL A 29 -12.36 13.34 -16.33
N HIS A 30 -13.04 12.21 -16.50
CA HIS A 30 -13.80 11.52 -15.47
C HIS A 30 -12.92 10.43 -14.86
N ILE A 31 -12.71 10.46 -13.53
CA ILE A 31 -11.85 9.51 -12.83
C ILE A 31 -12.71 8.64 -11.91
N THR A 32 -12.64 7.34 -12.12
CA THR A 32 -13.27 6.31 -11.28
C THR A 32 -12.19 5.46 -10.63
N ILE A 33 -12.32 5.18 -9.33
CA ILE A 33 -11.42 4.28 -8.60
C ILE A 33 -12.18 3.02 -8.19
N TRP A 34 -11.66 1.83 -8.51
CA TRP A 34 -12.17 0.56 -7.99
C TRP A 34 -11.17 -0.07 -7.05
N ASP A 35 -11.60 -0.47 -5.84
CA ASP A 35 -10.79 -1.23 -4.90
C ASP A 35 -11.59 -2.38 -4.28
N LYS A 36 -10.97 -3.56 -4.20
CA LYS A 36 -11.54 -4.75 -3.56
C LYS A 36 -11.69 -4.61 -2.05
N ALA A 37 -10.93 -3.74 -1.41
CA ALA A 37 -10.98 -3.51 0.03
C ALA A 37 -12.20 -2.67 0.43
N ARG A 38 -12.54 -2.73 1.71
CA ARG A 38 -13.62 -1.93 2.33
C ARG A 38 -13.30 -0.44 2.46
N GLY A 39 -12.08 -0.02 2.15
CA GLY A 39 -11.65 1.37 2.31
C GLY A 39 -10.21 1.60 1.83
N ALA A 40 -9.84 2.88 1.74
CA ALA A 40 -8.54 3.33 1.24
C ALA A 40 -7.37 3.04 2.17
N GLY A 41 -6.18 2.90 1.57
CA GLY A 41 -4.90 2.81 2.26
C GLY A 41 -3.96 1.81 1.63
N GLY A 42 -4.47 0.67 1.13
CA GLY A 42 -3.64 -0.43 0.66
C GLY A 42 -2.64 -0.87 1.72
N ARG A 43 -1.34 -0.83 1.40
CA ARG A 43 -0.24 -1.14 2.36
C ARG A 43 0.07 -0.01 3.34
N MET A 44 -0.62 1.12 3.24
CA MET A 44 -0.62 2.21 4.23
C MET A 44 -1.95 2.20 5.00
N THR A 45 -2.42 1.02 5.41
CA THR A 45 -3.68 0.90 6.18
C THR A 45 -3.43 1.05 7.67
N THR A 46 -4.33 1.77 8.33
CA THR A 46 -4.39 1.92 9.78
C THR A 46 -5.58 1.12 10.30
N SER A 47 -5.32 0.18 11.20
CA SER A 47 -6.36 -0.57 11.88
C SER A 47 -6.81 0.15 13.15
N ARG A 48 -8.09 0.00 13.50
CA ARG A 48 -8.68 0.53 14.74
C ARG A 48 -9.22 -0.65 15.56
N SER A 49 -9.14 -0.52 16.87
CA SER A 49 -9.74 -1.48 17.79
C SER A 49 -11.25 -1.28 17.91
N ASN A 50 -11.98 -2.37 18.03
CA ASN A 50 -13.37 -2.38 18.47
C ASN A 50 -13.47 -2.44 20.00
N ALA A 51 -12.51 -3.05 20.67
CA ALA A 51 -12.49 -3.22 22.14
C ALA A 51 -11.96 -1.98 22.89
N VAL A 52 -10.99 -1.27 22.31
CA VAL A 52 -10.31 -0.12 22.94
C VAL A 52 -10.60 1.15 22.14
N PRO A 53 -11.49 2.05 22.61
CA PRO A 53 -11.86 3.27 21.91
C PRO A 53 -10.65 4.13 21.56
N ASN A 54 -10.66 4.75 20.37
CA ASN A 54 -9.58 5.60 19.85
C ASN A 54 -8.21 4.92 19.68
N CYS A 55 -8.09 3.63 19.96
CA CYS A 55 -6.85 2.89 19.77
C CYS A 55 -6.68 2.49 18.29
N LYS A 56 -5.53 2.85 17.71
CA LYS A 56 -5.19 2.60 16.31
C LYS A 56 -3.79 2.02 16.19
N VAL A 57 -3.54 1.25 15.14
CA VAL A 57 -2.24 0.65 14.83
C VAL A 57 -2.01 0.63 13.33
N ASP A 58 -0.84 1.11 12.88
CA ASP A 58 -0.43 0.94 11.49
C ASP A 58 0.15 -0.46 11.30
N LEU A 59 -0.48 -1.26 10.42
CA LEU A 59 -0.04 -2.65 10.18
C LEU A 59 0.87 -2.78 8.96
N GLY A 60 0.96 -1.76 8.12
CA GLY A 60 1.83 -1.73 6.95
C GLY A 60 2.97 -0.74 7.14
N LEU A 61 2.95 0.36 6.39
CA LEU A 61 3.93 1.44 6.51
C LEU A 61 4.04 1.96 7.95
N GLN A 62 5.24 1.93 8.52
CA GLN A 62 5.47 2.35 9.90
C GLN A 62 5.87 3.83 10.00
N TYR A 63 6.78 4.27 9.13
CA TYR A 63 7.28 5.63 9.05
C TYR A 63 7.82 5.88 7.62
N ILE A 64 7.93 7.14 7.25
CA ILE A 64 8.48 7.59 5.96
C ILE A 64 9.92 8.04 6.19
N THR A 65 10.83 7.58 5.34
CA THR A 65 12.22 8.03 5.35
C THR A 65 12.48 8.77 4.05
N THR A 66 13.00 9.99 4.15
CA THR A 66 13.35 10.83 3.00
C THR A 66 14.67 11.56 3.25
N THR A 67 15.15 12.34 2.29
CA THR A 67 16.31 13.23 2.42
C THR A 67 15.86 14.69 2.24
N PRO A 68 16.65 15.68 2.68
CA PRO A 68 16.34 17.09 2.42
C PRO A 68 16.12 17.41 0.93
N ASP A 69 16.89 16.78 0.05
CA ASP A 69 16.79 16.98 -1.40
C ASP A 69 15.45 16.44 -1.94
N LEU A 70 15.06 15.22 -1.56
CA LEU A 70 13.79 14.63 -1.96
C LEU A 70 12.60 15.38 -1.36
N LEU A 71 12.73 15.86 -0.12
CA LEU A 71 11.71 16.69 0.53
C LEU A 71 11.45 17.97 -0.26
N LYS A 72 12.52 18.60 -0.79
CA LYS A 72 12.42 19.78 -1.66
C LYS A 72 11.91 19.43 -3.06
N GLU A 73 12.39 18.35 -3.66
CA GLU A 73 11.95 17.88 -4.98
C GLU A 73 10.46 17.51 -5.01
N HIS A 74 9.94 17.04 -3.88
CA HIS A 74 8.55 16.62 -3.73
C HIS A 74 7.76 17.55 -2.80
N GLU A 75 8.11 18.84 -2.76
CA GLU A 75 7.44 19.85 -1.94
C GLU A 75 5.93 19.95 -2.24
N ASP A 76 5.54 19.73 -3.50
CA ASP A 76 4.14 19.66 -3.95
C ASP A 76 3.34 18.56 -3.24
N ILE A 77 4.01 17.51 -2.76
CA ILE A 77 3.40 16.39 -2.03
C ILE A 77 3.64 16.51 -0.52
N TYR A 78 4.87 16.80 -0.09
CA TYR A 78 5.22 16.90 1.33
C TYR A 78 4.68 18.15 2.00
N GLY A 79 4.69 19.30 1.31
CA GLY A 79 4.25 20.58 1.85
C GLY A 79 2.82 20.53 2.41
N PRO A 80 1.82 20.07 1.63
CA PRO A 80 0.46 19.90 2.13
C PRO A 80 0.34 18.96 3.34
N LEU A 81 1.10 17.86 3.37
CA LEU A 81 1.08 16.90 4.47
C LEU A 81 1.67 17.48 5.76
N LEU A 82 2.77 18.23 5.67
CA LEU A 82 3.40 18.91 6.80
C LEU A 82 2.51 20.04 7.31
N ASN A 83 1.97 20.87 6.41
CA ASN A 83 1.09 21.99 6.75
C ASN A 83 -0.19 21.53 7.46
N LYS A 84 -0.74 20.37 7.06
CA LYS A 84 -1.91 19.75 7.70
C LYS A 84 -1.57 18.85 8.89
N LYS A 85 -0.28 18.75 9.28
CA LYS A 85 0.21 17.86 10.34
C LYS A 85 -0.17 16.39 10.16
N LEU A 86 -0.33 15.97 8.90
CA LEU A 86 -0.48 14.57 8.52
C LEU A 86 0.87 13.86 8.53
N LEU A 87 1.96 14.63 8.43
CA LEU A 87 3.32 14.19 8.71
C LEU A 87 3.94 15.05 9.80
N GLU A 88 4.65 14.40 10.72
CA GLU A 88 5.47 15.03 11.75
C GLU A 88 6.83 14.31 11.83
N PRO A 89 7.93 15.00 12.19
CA PRO A 89 9.20 14.33 12.46
C PRO A 89 9.02 13.22 13.51
N LEU A 90 9.61 12.05 13.23
CA LEU A 90 9.64 10.92 14.17
C LEU A 90 10.47 11.31 15.40
N ARG A 91 9.88 11.17 16.60
CA ARG A 91 10.58 11.43 17.87
C ARG A 91 10.95 10.17 18.63
N ALA A 92 10.30 9.05 18.33
CA ALA A 92 10.56 7.77 18.97
C ALA A 92 11.97 7.25 18.65
N ASN A 93 12.61 6.63 19.64
CA ASN A 93 13.92 6.01 19.43
C ASN A 93 13.78 4.71 18.62
N ILE A 94 14.55 4.59 17.53
CA ILE A 94 14.60 3.37 16.70
C ILE A 94 15.87 2.59 17.02
N ILE A 95 15.71 1.44 17.68
CA ILE A 95 16.82 0.52 17.95
C ILE A 95 17.00 -0.44 16.77
N GLY A 96 18.23 -0.57 16.28
CA GLY A 96 18.58 -1.53 15.21
C GLY A 96 18.28 -1.04 13.79
N TYR A 97 18.08 0.27 13.59
CA TYR A 97 18.01 0.85 12.24
C TYR A 97 19.36 0.70 11.53
N LYS A 98 19.36 0.10 10.33
CA LYS A 98 20.58 -0.28 9.58
C LYS A 98 20.71 0.38 8.20
N SER A 99 19.93 1.43 7.91
CA SER A 99 20.05 2.07 6.60
C SER A 99 21.44 2.67 6.42
N LYS A 100 22.00 2.46 5.23
CA LYS A 100 23.28 3.05 4.82
C LYS A 100 23.13 4.48 4.28
N ARG A 101 21.91 5.01 4.19
CA ARG A 101 21.67 6.37 3.70
C ARG A 101 22.03 7.36 4.80
N GLU A 102 22.98 8.23 4.51
CA GLU A 102 23.34 9.36 5.36
C GLU A 102 22.30 10.48 5.23
N ASN A 103 22.22 11.34 6.26
CA ASN A 103 21.38 12.55 6.26
C ASN A 103 19.89 12.30 5.94
N VAL A 104 19.34 11.20 6.47
CA VAL A 104 17.92 10.89 6.33
C VAL A 104 17.08 11.54 7.42
N ILE A 105 15.85 11.89 7.06
CA ILE A 105 14.81 12.38 7.97
C ILE A 105 13.69 11.34 8.02
N HIS A 106 13.23 11.04 9.23
CA HIS A 106 12.09 10.16 9.46
C HIS A 106 10.85 10.97 9.82
N TYR A 107 9.74 10.64 9.16
CA TYR A 107 8.42 11.19 9.45
C TYR A 107 7.46 10.09 9.85
N VAL A 108 6.51 10.44 10.71
CA VAL A 108 5.39 9.59 11.12
C VAL A 108 4.07 10.25 10.78
N THR A 109 3.01 9.44 10.81
CA THR A 109 1.64 9.86 10.54
C THR A 109 0.84 9.84 11.83
N PRO A 110 0.59 11.00 12.46
CA PRO A 110 -0.01 11.00 13.79
C PRO A 110 -1.43 10.42 13.81
N GLU A 111 -2.19 10.65 12.74
CA GLU A 111 -3.52 10.08 12.53
C GLU A 111 -3.53 8.67 11.90
N GLY A 112 -2.35 8.06 11.80
CA GLY A 112 -2.12 6.77 11.15
C GLY A 112 -1.87 6.89 9.65
N SER A 113 -1.14 5.92 9.10
CA SER A 113 -0.64 5.92 7.71
C SER A 113 -1.73 6.09 6.64
N SER A 114 -2.94 5.59 6.90
CA SER A 114 -4.07 5.72 5.96
C SER A 114 -4.58 7.15 5.81
N SER A 115 -4.24 8.05 6.75
CA SER A 115 -4.64 9.46 6.71
C SER A 115 -4.07 10.19 5.49
N ILE A 116 -2.83 9.88 5.08
CA ILE A 116 -2.21 10.46 3.88
C ILE A 116 -2.99 10.08 2.63
N VAL A 117 -3.33 8.80 2.48
CA VAL A 117 -4.06 8.30 1.30
C VAL A 117 -5.45 8.94 1.23
N LYS A 118 -6.16 9.00 2.36
CA LYS A 118 -7.47 9.65 2.44
C LYS A 118 -7.40 11.15 2.15
N PHE A 119 -6.36 11.83 2.63
CA PHE A 119 -6.15 13.25 2.35
C PHE A 119 -6.07 13.50 0.84
N PHE A 120 -5.20 12.78 0.13
CA PHE A 120 -5.08 12.98 -1.31
C PHE A 120 -6.37 12.61 -2.06
N LEU A 121 -7.01 11.49 -1.74
CA LEU A 121 -8.30 11.12 -2.36
C LEU A 121 -9.36 12.21 -2.18
N ASN A 122 -9.50 12.75 -0.96
CA ASN A 122 -10.48 13.80 -0.66
C ASN A 122 -10.15 15.15 -1.33
N ASN A 123 -8.88 15.39 -1.68
CA ASN A 123 -8.44 16.61 -2.36
C ASN A 123 -8.23 16.40 -3.87
N SER A 124 -8.66 15.26 -4.41
CA SER A 124 -8.50 14.92 -5.84
C SER A 124 -9.77 15.14 -6.66
N ASN A 125 -10.91 15.51 -6.08
CA ASN A 125 -12.18 15.62 -6.82
C ASN A 125 -12.44 14.39 -7.74
N ILE A 126 -12.23 13.18 -7.20
CA ILE A 126 -12.51 11.92 -7.91
C ILE A 126 -14.02 11.82 -8.12
N ASN A 127 -14.46 11.44 -9.33
CA ASN A 127 -15.89 11.39 -9.65
C ASN A 127 -16.57 10.24 -8.90
N GLU A 128 -15.93 9.07 -8.82
CA GLU A 128 -16.47 7.92 -8.12
C GLU A 128 -15.35 7.07 -7.49
N ILE A 129 -15.51 6.69 -6.21
CA ILE A 129 -14.64 5.72 -5.54
C ILE A 129 -15.50 4.54 -5.09
N CYS A 130 -15.26 3.37 -5.67
CA CYS A 130 -15.99 2.13 -5.45
C CYS A 130 -15.16 1.18 -4.60
N TYR A 131 -15.45 1.12 -3.30
CA TYR A 131 -14.92 0.08 -2.42
C TYR A 131 -15.71 -1.23 -2.57
N ASN A 132 -15.14 -2.34 -2.12
CA ASN A 132 -15.70 -3.69 -2.34
C ASN A 132 -15.99 -3.98 -3.82
N THR A 133 -15.15 -3.45 -4.71
CA THR A 133 -15.27 -3.65 -6.15
C THR A 133 -13.98 -4.29 -6.65
N PHE A 134 -13.98 -5.62 -6.70
CA PHE A 134 -12.83 -6.39 -7.16
C PHE A 134 -12.83 -6.40 -8.68
N LEU A 135 -11.85 -5.75 -9.32
CA LEU A 135 -11.67 -5.88 -10.77
C LEU A 135 -11.36 -7.33 -11.14
N GLU A 136 -12.30 -7.98 -11.82
CA GLU A 136 -12.20 -9.37 -12.23
C GLU A 136 -11.69 -9.50 -13.66
N LYS A 137 -12.17 -8.65 -14.58
CA LYS A 137 -11.86 -8.74 -16.02
C LYS A 137 -11.70 -7.36 -16.66
N LEU A 138 -10.81 -7.27 -17.65
CA LEU A 138 -10.68 -6.13 -18.56
C LEU A 138 -10.79 -6.65 -19.99
N GLN A 139 -11.79 -6.19 -20.74
CA GLN A 139 -12.08 -6.67 -22.09
C GLN A 139 -12.09 -5.50 -23.05
N LYS A 140 -11.70 -5.74 -24.31
CA LYS A 140 -11.91 -4.76 -25.38
C LYS A 140 -13.05 -5.27 -26.25
N PRO A 141 -14.27 -4.71 -26.14
CA PRO A 141 -15.36 -5.10 -27.01
C PRO A 141 -14.99 -4.90 -28.48
N GLU A 142 -15.49 -5.77 -29.36
CA GLU A 142 -15.24 -5.68 -30.79
C GLU A 142 -15.70 -4.30 -31.34
N GLY A 143 -14.83 -3.66 -32.12
CA GLY A 143 -15.08 -2.31 -32.67
C GLY A 143 -15.00 -1.16 -31.66
N SER A 144 -14.79 -1.42 -30.36
CA SER A 144 -14.70 -0.38 -29.33
C SER A 144 -13.29 0.22 -29.23
N GLN A 145 -13.22 1.53 -28.98
CA GLN A 145 -12.00 2.24 -28.59
C GLN A 145 -11.80 2.27 -27.06
N GLN A 146 -12.69 1.64 -26.30
CA GLN A 146 -12.71 1.62 -24.84
C GLN A 146 -12.48 0.21 -24.30
N ILE A 147 -12.01 0.14 -23.06
CA ILE A 147 -11.85 -1.08 -22.27
C ILE A 147 -13.07 -1.21 -21.36
N GLU A 148 -13.78 -2.34 -21.46
CA GLU A 148 -14.78 -2.74 -20.49
C GLU A 148 -14.10 -3.33 -19.26
N ALA A 149 -14.35 -2.75 -18.09
CA ALA A 149 -13.97 -3.30 -16.82
C ALA A 149 -15.16 -4.02 -16.19
N VAL A 150 -14.93 -5.23 -15.69
CA VAL A 150 -15.93 -6.07 -15.04
C VAL A 150 -15.44 -6.42 -13.65
N SER A 151 -16.24 -6.12 -12.64
CA SER A 151 -15.97 -6.50 -11.26
C SER A 151 -16.53 -7.89 -10.95
N LYS A 152 -15.97 -8.54 -9.93
CA LYS A 152 -16.46 -9.83 -9.41
C LYS A 152 -17.88 -9.71 -8.86
N GLU A 153 -18.24 -8.52 -8.39
CA GLU A 153 -19.55 -8.18 -7.85
C GLU A 153 -20.59 -7.87 -8.96
N GLY A 154 -20.19 -7.94 -10.24
CA GLY A 154 -21.09 -7.78 -11.38
C GLY A 154 -21.21 -6.35 -11.92
N LYS A 155 -20.59 -5.35 -11.28
CA LYS A 155 -20.47 -3.99 -11.85
C LYS A 155 -19.66 -4.02 -13.14
N LYS A 156 -20.14 -3.34 -14.18
CA LYS A 156 -19.48 -3.18 -15.47
C LYS A 156 -19.45 -1.71 -15.88
N ASP A 157 -18.36 -1.27 -16.50
CA ASP A 157 -18.30 0.06 -17.10
C ASP A 157 -17.20 0.14 -18.19
N LEU A 158 -17.31 1.11 -19.09
CA LEU A 158 -16.37 1.39 -20.18
C LEU A 158 -15.45 2.57 -19.85
N PHE A 159 -14.16 2.41 -20.17
CA PHE A 159 -13.11 3.38 -19.91
C PHE A 159 -12.20 3.58 -21.13
N ASP A 160 -11.75 4.82 -21.37
CA ASP A 160 -10.78 5.14 -22.41
C ASP A 160 -9.36 4.75 -21.97
N ILE A 161 -9.07 4.84 -20.67
CA ILE A 161 -7.76 4.57 -20.06
C ILE A 161 -7.93 3.75 -18.79
N VAL A 162 -7.07 2.75 -18.59
CA VAL A 162 -7.00 1.97 -17.36
C VAL A 162 -5.62 2.12 -16.71
N VAL A 163 -5.60 2.46 -15.43
CA VAL A 163 -4.39 2.58 -14.60
C VAL A 163 -4.39 1.50 -13.53
N LEU A 164 -3.44 0.57 -13.61
CA LEU A 164 -3.28 -0.53 -12.66
C LEU A 164 -2.20 -0.16 -11.64
N THR A 165 -2.62 0.08 -10.39
CA THR A 165 -1.69 0.39 -9.28
C THR A 165 -1.46 -0.79 -8.33
N LEU A 166 -1.94 -1.96 -8.74
CA LEU A 166 -1.82 -3.21 -8.00
C LEU A 166 -0.36 -3.70 -8.02
N PRO A 167 0.09 -4.46 -7.01
CA PRO A 167 1.35 -5.20 -7.09
C PRO A 167 1.44 -6.01 -8.40
N ALA A 168 2.60 -6.00 -9.06
CA ALA A 168 2.78 -6.66 -10.37
C ALA A 168 2.26 -8.12 -10.43
N PRO A 169 2.43 -8.97 -9.38
CA PRO A 169 1.84 -10.31 -9.39
C PRO A 169 0.31 -10.34 -9.46
N GLN A 170 -0.39 -9.34 -8.90
CA GLN A 170 -1.86 -9.22 -9.01
C GLN A 170 -2.28 -8.77 -10.42
N VAL A 171 -1.47 -7.93 -11.08
CA VAL A 171 -1.69 -7.57 -12.49
C VAL A 171 -1.54 -8.81 -13.38
N LYS A 172 -0.49 -9.61 -13.15
CA LYS A 172 -0.29 -10.90 -13.83
C LYS A 172 -1.47 -11.85 -13.63
N GLU A 173 -1.97 -11.96 -12.41
CA GLU A 173 -3.13 -12.79 -12.10
C GLU A 173 -4.40 -12.31 -12.84
N LEU A 174 -4.63 -10.99 -12.90
CA LEU A 174 -5.72 -10.39 -13.67
C LEU A 174 -5.64 -10.75 -15.16
N ILE A 175 -4.42 -10.71 -15.73
CA ILE A 175 -4.15 -11.10 -17.12
C ILE A 175 -4.42 -12.59 -17.35
N ASN A 176 -3.97 -13.45 -16.43
CA ASN A 176 -4.03 -14.91 -16.59
C ASN A 176 -5.43 -15.50 -16.44
N ARG A 177 -6.28 -14.93 -15.58
CA ARG A 177 -7.58 -15.54 -15.19
C ARG A 177 -8.60 -15.70 -16.32
N ASN A 178 -8.26 -15.32 -17.55
CA ASN A 178 -9.27 -14.66 -18.34
C ASN A 178 -9.26 -14.99 -19.83
N GLU A 179 -8.14 -15.34 -20.49
CA GLU A 179 -8.03 -15.19 -21.96
C GLU A 179 -8.51 -13.80 -22.46
N THR A 180 -8.84 -12.87 -21.55
CA THR A 180 -9.70 -11.70 -21.82
C THR A 180 -8.90 -10.54 -22.38
N LEU A 181 -7.62 -10.82 -22.61
CA LEU A 181 -6.66 -9.99 -23.28
C LEU A 181 -6.01 -10.83 -24.40
N SER A 182 -6.79 -11.48 -25.26
CA SER A 182 -6.23 -12.08 -26.49
C SER A 182 -5.46 -11.06 -27.33
N PHE A 183 -5.74 -9.75 -27.16
CA PHE A 183 -4.94 -8.63 -27.69
C PHE A 183 -3.72 -8.23 -26.85
N LEU A 184 -3.60 -8.71 -25.61
CA LEU A 184 -2.42 -8.60 -24.73
C LEU A 184 -1.90 -10.01 -24.44
N SER A 185 -1.64 -10.76 -25.53
CA SER A 185 -0.97 -12.07 -25.57
C SER A 185 0.27 -12.14 -24.65
N PRO A 186 0.97 -13.26 -24.48
CA PRO A 186 2.21 -13.31 -23.71
C PRO A 186 3.31 -12.44 -24.35
N THR A 187 3.22 -11.13 -24.13
CA THR A 187 4.10 -10.11 -24.69
C THR A 187 5.35 -9.98 -23.82
N GLU A 188 6.29 -9.17 -24.27
CA GLU A 188 7.48 -8.84 -23.48
C GLU A 188 7.09 -8.22 -22.13
N GLU A 189 6.00 -7.44 -22.07
CA GLU A 189 5.48 -6.83 -20.85
C GLU A 189 5.02 -7.89 -19.84
N TYR A 190 4.36 -8.96 -20.29
CA TYR A 190 3.96 -10.07 -19.40
C TYR A 190 5.18 -10.77 -18.79
N LYS A 191 6.23 -11.00 -19.59
CA LYS A 191 7.50 -11.55 -19.09
C LYS A 191 8.17 -10.59 -18.12
N ALA A 192 8.16 -9.30 -18.40
CA ALA A 192 8.73 -8.28 -17.54
C ALA A 192 8.02 -8.19 -16.17
N LEU A 193 6.68 -8.29 -16.14
CA LEU A 193 5.92 -8.40 -14.89
C LEU A 193 6.28 -9.66 -14.08
N SER A 194 6.62 -10.77 -14.75
CA SER A 194 6.98 -12.02 -14.08
C SER A 194 8.35 -11.96 -13.37
N GLY A 195 9.22 -11.02 -13.75
CA GLY A 195 10.49 -10.77 -13.06
C GLY A 195 10.34 -9.94 -11.77
N VAL A 196 9.13 -9.43 -11.48
CA VAL A 196 8.89 -8.62 -10.28
C VAL A 196 8.52 -9.52 -9.10
N HIS A 197 9.31 -9.43 -8.03
CA HIS A 197 9.10 -10.21 -6.81
C HIS A 197 8.88 -9.32 -5.60
N PHE A 198 8.02 -9.79 -4.69
CA PHE A 198 7.73 -9.16 -3.43
C PHE A 198 8.15 -10.08 -2.29
N SER A 199 8.56 -9.49 -1.17
CA SER A 199 8.64 -10.20 0.10
C SER A 199 7.27 -10.34 0.73
N GLU A 200 7.14 -11.32 1.62
CA GLU A 200 5.91 -11.64 2.32
C GLU A 200 6.10 -11.64 3.84
N ARG A 201 5.09 -11.13 4.55
CA ARG A 201 5.16 -10.94 6.01
C ARG A 201 3.77 -11.00 6.62
N TYR A 202 3.70 -11.38 7.89
CA TYR A 202 2.54 -11.04 8.72
C TYR A 202 2.82 -9.76 9.51
N ALA A 203 1.77 -8.98 9.68
CA ALA A 203 1.71 -7.90 10.66
C ALA A 203 0.67 -8.25 11.72
N PHE A 204 1.09 -8.20 12.98
CA PHE A 204 0.27 -8.55 14.14
C PHE A 204 0.11 -7.32 15.02
N GLY A 205 -1.11 -6.80 15.07
CA GLY A 205 -1.50 -5.69 15.92
C GLY A 205 -2.05 -6.20 17.24
N MET A 206 -1.65 -5.57 18.33
CA MET A 206 -2.18 -5.81 19.67
C MET A 206 -2.69 -4.50 20.24
N PHE A 207 -3.89 -4.50 20.81
CA PHE A 207 -4.52 -3.34 21.43
C PHE A 207 -4.70 -3.61 22.92
N PHE A 208 -4.30 -2.67 23.77
CA PHE A 208 -4.32 -2.82 25.21
C PHE A 208 -5.19 -1.74 25.85
N ASP A 209 -6.07 -2.17 26.74
CA ASP A 209 -6.91 -1.33 27.59
C ASP A 209 -6.21 -0.94 28.90
N ILE A 210 -5.19 -1.70 29.30
CA ILE A 210 -4.35 -1.45 30.47
C ILE A 210 -2.96 -0.98 30.01
N PRO A 211 -2.48 0.19 30.47
CA PRO A 211 -1.11 0.64 30.17
C PRO A 211 -0.09 -0.23 30.90
N PHE A 212 1.07 -0.42 30.29
CA PHE A 212 2.20 -1.13 30.90
C PHE A 212 3.53 -0.49 30.48
N GLU A 213 4.58 -0.81 31.23
CA GLU A 213 5.91 -0.30 30.95
C GLU A 213 6.45 -0.92 29.64
N ARG A 214 6.79 -0.05 28.69
CA ARG A 214 7.39 -0.47 27.42
C ARG A 214 8.91 -0.48 27.55
N PRO A 215 9.61 -1.52 27.07
CA PRO A 215 11.07 -1.61 27.13
C PRO A 215 11.79 -0.77 26.05
N PHE A 216 11.07 -0.31 25.03
CA PHE A 216 11.57 0.53 23.93
C PHE A 216 10.39 1.17 23.20
N ASP A 217 10.64 2.13 22.29
CA ASP A 217 9.59 2.67 21.42
C ASP A 217 9.47 1.85 20.13
N VAL A 218 10.58 1.68 19.41
CA VAL A 218 10.68 0.91 18.17
C VAL A 218 11.96 0.09 18.15
N LYS A 219 11.88 -1.19 17.75
CA LYS A 219 13.06 -2.07 17.68
C LYS A 219 13.01 -3.06 16.52
N TYR A 220 14.12 -3.15 15.80
CA TYR A 220 14.42 -4.24 14.87
C TYR A 220 15.10 -5.40 15.59
N PHE A 221 14.66 -6.61 15.26
CA PHE A 221 15.18 -7.88 15.76
C PHE A 221 15.82 -8.59 14.58
N ASP A 222 17.15 -8.52 14.46
CA ASP A 222 17.89 -9.13 13.35
C ASP A 222 18.21 -10.62 13.60
N ASN A 223 18.24 -11.04 14.86
CA ASN A 223 18.65 -12.37 15.29
C ASN A 223 17.47 -13.22 15.81
N ASP A 224 16.22 -12.80 15.58
CA ASP A 224 15.04 -13.58 15.97
C ASP A 224 14.42 -14.23 14.72
N ASP A 225 14.10 -15.53 14.83
CA ASP A 225 13.60 -16.33 13.71
C ASP A 225 12.17 -15.97 13.29
N ILE A 226 11.38 -15.40 14.21
CA ILE A 226 9.95 -15.13 14.01
C ILE A 226 9.69 -13.63 13.86
N ILE A 227 10.31 -12.81 14.70
CA ILE A 227 10.01 -11.39 14.83
C ILE A 227 11.10 -10.57 14.14
N ARG A 228 10.70 -9.69 13.22
CA ARG A 228 11.63 -8.73 12.59
C ARG A 228 11.61 -7.37 13.27
N TYR A 229 10.43 -6.93 13.69
CA TYR A 229 10.20 -5.55 14.10
C TYR A 229 9.03 -5.47 15.07
N ILE A 230 9.19 -4.65 16.12
CA ILE A 230 8.14 -4.30 17.06
C ILE A 230 8.12 -2.78 17.22
N SER A 231 6.91 -2.21 17.25
CA SER A 231 6.67 -0.79 17.51
C SER A 231 5.52 -0.59 18.47
N PHE A 232 5.74 0.22 19.50
CA PHE A 232 4.67 0.83 20.27
C PHE A 232 4.09 1.98 19.45
N ASP A 233 2.97 1.70 18.79
CA ASP A 233 2.49 2.49 17.66
C ASP A 233 1.98 3.87 18.07
N ASN A 234 1.28 3.98 19.20
CA ASN A 234 0.88 5.27 19.78
C ASN A 234 2.09 6.17 20.07
N VAL A 235 3.17 5.60 20.63
CA VAL A 235 4.41 6.35 20.91
C VAL A 235 5.14 6.73 19.62
N LYS A 236 5.29 5.77 18.68
CA LYS A 236 5.87 6.03 17.34
C LYS A 236 5.13 7.17 16.65
N ARG A 237 3.80 7.21 16.71
CA ARG A 237 2.97 8.27 16.10
C ARG A 237 3.01 9.62 16.83
N ASN A 238 3.89 9.80 17.82
CA ASN A 238 3.95 10.98 18.69
C ASN A 238 2.64 11.23 19.44
N ARG A 239 1.93 10.18 19.85
CA ARG A 239 0.68 10.22 20.63
C ARG A 239 0.77 9.32 21.87
N PRO A 240 1.76 9.51 22.77
CA PRO A 240 1.93 8.67 23.95
C PRO A 240 0.73 8.71 24.92
N GLU A 241 -0.12 9.73 24.82
CA GLU A 241 -1.36 9.89 25.56
C GLU A 241 -2.53 9.06 25.00
N GLU A 242 -2.46 8.61 23.74
CA GLU A 242 -3.46 7.70 23.17
C GLU A 242 -3.29 6.27 23.75
N PRO A 243 -4.36 5.44 23.74
CA PRO A 243 -4.29 4.06 24.19
C PRO A 243 -3.17 3.26 23.52
N LEU A 244 -2.59 2.34 24.30
CA LEU A 244 -1.40 1.60 23.88
C LEU A 244 -1.76 0.55 22.82
N SER A 245 -1.04 0.61 21.71
CA SER A 245 -1.08 -0.42 20.68
C SER A 245 0.33 -0.81 20.26
N VAL A 246 0.50 -2.07 19.89
CA VAL A 246 1.78 -2.62 19.43
C VAL A 246 1.60 -3.19 18.03
N CYS A 247 2.46 -2.78 17.11
CA CYS A 247 2.62 -3.42 15.81
C CYS A 247 3.82 -4.37 15.86
N VAL A 248 3.62 -5.60 15.42
CA VAL A 248 4.65 -6.62 15.28
C VAL A 248 4.71 -7.06 13.83
N HIS A 249 5.90 -7.19 13.28
CA HIS A 249 6.16 -7.55 11.89
C HIS A 249 7.04 -8.80 11.88
N THR A 250 6.56 -9.91 11.33
CA THR A 250 7.27 -11.20 11.35
C THR A 250 8.42 -11.25 10.35
N THR A 251 9.37 -12.18 10.45
CA THR A 251 10.35 -12.46 9.38
C THR A 251 9.67 -13.02 8.13
N ASN A 252 10.37 -12.97 7.00
CA ASN A 252 9.91 -13.59 5.75
C ASN A 252 9.99 -15.12 5.87
N THR A 253 11.01 -15.64 6.57
CA THR A 253 11.17 -17.08 6.85
C THR A 253 9.98 -17.64 7.61
N PHE A 254 9.52 -16.94 8.65
CA PHE A 254 8.33 -17.34 9.40
C PHE A 254 7.09 -17.36 8.49
N TYR A 255 6.88 -16.35 7.65
CA TYR A 255 5.78 -16.38 6.69
C TYR A 255 5.84 -17.60 5.77
N GLY A 256 7.02 -17.87 5.20
CA GLY A 256 7.27 -19.01 4.31
C GLY A 256 6.92 -20.36 4.94
N ALA A 257 7.25 -20.54 6.23
CA ALA A 257 6.99 -21.78 6.96
C ALA A 257 5.49 -22.10 7.17
N TYR A 258 4.60 -21.11 7.03
CA TYR A 258 3.16 -21.28 7.24
C TYR A 258 2.32 -21.09 5.97
N MET A 259 2.94 -20.96 4.78
CA MET A 259 2.20 -20.81 3.52
C MET A 259 1.29 -22.00 3.23
N GLU A 260 1.79 -23.22 3.37
CA GLU A 260 0.99 -24.45 3.16
C GLU A 260 -0.17 -24.55 4.17
N LEU A 261 0.06 -24.14 5.43
CA LEU A 261 -1.01 -24.11 6.43
C LEU A 261 -2.13 -23.16 5.98
N GLU A 262 -1.78 -21.98 5.46
CA GLU A 262 -2.78 -21.01 4.97
C GLU A 262 -3.56 -21.48 3.75
N GLU A 263 -3.00 -22.33 2.92
CA GLU A 263 -3.68 -22.87 1.74
C GLU A 263 -4.66 -23.99 2.10
N ASN A 264 -4.37 -24.74 3.16
CA ASN A 264 -5.06 -26.00 3.46
C ASN A 264 -5.94 -25.97 4.72
N ALA A 265 -5.79 -24.97 5.60
CA ALA A 265 -6.53 -24.91 6.86
C ALA A 265 -7.45 -23.69 6.96
N GLU A 266 -8.74 -23.93 7.18
CA GLU A 266 -9.77 -22.88 7.32
C GLU A 266 -9.50 -21.93 8.50
N ASN A 267 -8.82 -22.44 9.55
CA ASN A 267 -8.47 -21.69 10.76
C ASN A 267 -7.00 -21.23 10.81
N ALA A 268 -6.26 -21.28 9.70
CA ALA A 268 -4.83 -20.93 9.66
C ALA A 268 -4.52 -19.57 10.30
N LYS A 269 -5.37 -18.57 10.04
CA LYS A 269 -5.24 -17.22 10.63
C LYS A 269 -5.23 -17.26 12.16
N ASN A 270 -6.15 -18.00 12.78
CA ASN A 270 -6.27 -18.13 14.23
C ASN A 270 -5.08 -18.88 14.82
N ILE A 271 -4.55 -19.87 14.11
CA ILE A 271 -3.35 -20.61 14.51
C ILE A 271 -2.13 -19.69 14.51
N ILE A 272 -1.89 -18.94 13.42
CA ILE A 272 -0.77 -18.01 13.30
C ILE A 272 -0.87 -16.90 14.37
N GLU A 273 -2.06 -16.36 14.57
CA GLU A 273 -2.35 -15.37 15.61
C GLU A 273 -2.03 -15.89 17.02
N SER A 274 -2.40 -17.15 17.32
CA SER A 274 -2.07 -17.81 18.60
C SER A 274 -0.58 -18.03 18.78
N ILE A 275 0.13 -18.42 17.72
CA ILE A 275 1.60 -18.59 17.73
C ILE A 275 2.29 -17.26 18.02
N LEU A 276 1.88 -16.19 17.35
CA LEU A 276 2.44 -14.87 17.55
C LEU A 276 2.14 -14.33 18.94
N LEU A 277 0.91 -14.50 19.44
CA LEU A 277 0.57 -14.11 20.82
C LEU A 277 1.42 -14.87 21.84
N LYS A 278 1.60 -16.19 21.66
CA LYS A 278 2.47 -17.00 22.52
C LYS A 278 3.92 -16.49 22.50
N LYS A 279 4.49 -16.25 21.31
CA LYS A 279 5.85 -15.70 21.15
C LYS A 279 5.98 -14.34 21.85
N MET A 280 4.99 -13.46 21.74
CA MET A 280 5.00 -12.17 22.42
C MET A 280 4.99 -12.31 23.95
N ARG A 281 4.21 -13.26 24.50
CA ARG A 281 4.19 -13.54 25.94
C ARG A 281 5.50 -14.13 26.46
N GLU A 282 6.17 -14.96 25.65
CA GLU A 282 7.48 -15.51 26.00
C GLU A 282 8.57 -14.43 25.99
N MET A 283 8.55 -13.52 25.00
CA MET A 283 9.50 -12.41 24.92
C MET A 283 9.27 -11.35 25.99
N PHE A 284 8.01 -11.10 26.36
CA PHE A 284 7.61 -10.03 27.26
C PHE A 284 6.59 -10.52 28.30
N PRO A 285 7.01 -11.34 29.27
CA PRO A 285 6.11 -11.99 30.23
C PRO A 285 5.41 -11.02 31.19
N SER A 286 5.90 -9.78 31.32
CA SER A 286 5.27 -8.73 32.13
C SER A 286 4.13 -7.99 31.42
N TRP A 287 3.96 -8.16 30.10
CA TRP A 287 2.88 -7.49 29.38
C TRP A 287 1.53 -8.13 29.74
N PRO A 288 0.47 -7.33 29.95
CA PRO A 288 -0.88 -7.85 30.09
C PRO A 288 -1.33 -8.56 28.80
N LEU A 289 -2.42 -9.31 28.87
CA LEU A 289 -3.06 -9.81 27.65
C LEU A 289 -3.66 -8.62 26.87
N PRO A 290 -3.53 -8.59 25.53
CA PRO A 290 -4.21 -7.58 24.73
C PRO A 290 -5.73 -7.79 24.79
N ALA A 291 -6.47 -6.69 24.85
CA ALA A 291 -7.94 -6.69 24.80
C ALA A 291 -8.46 -7.12 23.42
N GLU A 292 -7.70 -6.81 22.37
CA GLU A 292 -7.99 -7.23 21.00
C GLU A 292 -6.67 -7.44 20.25
N THR A 293 -6.68 -8.38 19.32
CA THR A 293 -5.58 -8.62 18.40
C THR A 293 -6.06 -8.56 16.96
N LYS A 294 -5.11 -8.30 16.04
CA LYS A 294 -5.40 -8.27 14.61
C LYS A 294 -4.22 -8.76 13.80
N LEU A 295 -4.42 -9.90 13.13
CA LEU A 295 -3.49 -10.40 12.14
C LEU A 295 -3.80 -9.87 10.73
N GLN A 296 -2.80 -9.31 10.06
CA GLN A 296 -2.81 -8.90 8.66
C GLN A 296 -1.74 -9.65 7.87
N LYS A 297 -2.18 -10.31 6.79
CA LYS A 297 -1.31 -10.97 5.82
C LYS A 297 -0.86 -9.99 4.74
N TRP A 298 0.44 -9.87 4.53
CA TRP A 298 1.01 -9.10 3.42
C TRP A 298 1.72 -10.04 2.44
N LYS A 299 0.94 -10.70 1.56
CA LYS A 299 1.48 -11.55 0.47
C LYS A 299 2.37 -10.77 -0.51
N TYR A 300 2.15 -9.47 -0.63
CA TYR A 300 2.96 -8.59 -1.47
C TYR A 300 3.40 -7.40 -0.61
N SER A 301 4.29 -7.62 0.36
CA SER A 301 4.66 -6.62 1.38
C SER A 301 5.51 -5.50 0.78
N GLN A 302 6.76 -5.81 0.41
CA GLN A 302 7.72 -4.88 -0.18
C GLN A 302 8.31 -5.51 -1.43
N VAL A 303 8.68 -4.69 -2.42
CA VAL A 303 9.35 -5.18 -3.63
C VAL A 303 10.76 -5.63 -3.29
N ALA A 304 11.05 -6.91 -3.54
CA ALA A 304 12.38 -7.51 -3.41
C ALA A 304 13.17 -7.39 -4.71
N HIS A 305 12.49 -7.61 -5.85
CA HIS A 305 13.05 -7.46 -7.18
C HIS A 305 12.08 -6.61 -8.01
N PRO A 306 12.40 -5.34 -8.29
CA PRO A 306 11.53 -4.48 -9.09
C PRO A 306 11.64 -4.81 -10.58
N HIS A 307 10.75 -4.21 -11.37
CA HIS A 307 10.83 -4.23 -12.82
C HIS A 307 12.20 -3.74 -13.31
N GLY A 308 12.73 -4.34 -14.39
CA GLY A 308 14.10 -4.10 -14.87
C GLY A 308 14.40 -2.62 -15.14
N ASP A 309 13.54 -1.97 -15.92
CA ASP A 309 13.80 -0.60 -16.41
C ASP A 309 13.59 0.50 -15.37
N LYS A 310 12.80 0.23 -14.32
CA LYS A 310 12.53 1.15 -13.20
C LYS A 310 12.05 2.55 -13.63
N LEU A 311 11.32 2.65 -14.74
CA LEU A 311 10.83 3.92 -15.32
C LEU A 311 9.75 4.62 -14.48
N GLY A 312 9.27 4.01 -13.40
CA GLY A 312 8.12 4.49 -12.63
C GLY A 312 6.78 3.97 -13.14
N TYR A 313 6.71 3.49 -14.38
CA TYR A 313 5.52 2.90 -14.96
C TYR A 313 5.89 1.82 -15.99
N MET A 314 4.89 1.11 -16.48
CA MET A 314 4.98 0.25 -17.67
C MET A 314 3.68 0.40 -18.47
N LYS A 315 3.79 0.71 -19.78
CA LYS A 315 2.63 0.69 -20.69
C LYS A 315 2.34 -0.76 -21.04
N TYR A 316 1.33 -1.36 -20.42
CA TYR A 316 0.94 -2.74 -20.74
C TYR A 316 0.21 -2.82 -22.08
N ASN A 317 -0.53 -1.76 -22.44
CA ASN A 317 -1.11 -1.60 -23.78
C ASN A 317 -1.04 -0.13 -24.19
N VAL A 318 -0.83 0.14 -25.47
CA VAL A 318 -0.73 1.52 -25.99
C VAL A 318 -2.11 2.07 -26.38
N LYS A 319 -2.97 1.28 -27.06
CA LYS A 319 -4.32 1.73 -27.45
C LYS A 319 -5.37 0.60 -27.35
N PRO A 320 -6.40 0.75 -26.50
CA PRO A 320 -6.59 1.81 -25.51
C PRO A 320 -5.52 1.71 -24.40
N LEU A 321 -5.11 2.83 -23.82
CA LEU A 321 -3.97 2.86 -22.89
C LEU A 321 -4.28 2.06 -21.61
N THR A 322 -3.43 1.07 -21.33
CA THR A 322 -3.39 0.38 -20.02
C THR A 322 -2.02 0.61 -19.40
N LEU A 323 -1.97 1.37 -18.32
CA LEU A 323 -0.73 1.79 -17.66
C LEU A 323 -0.60 1.13 -16.29
N CYS A 324 0.52 0.46 -16.03
CA CYS A 324 0.86 -0.07 -14.72
C CYS A 324 1.78 0.92 -13.99
N MET A 325 1.47 1.21 -12.73
CA MET A 325 2.20 2.17 -11.89
C MET A 325 2.33 1.64 -10.46
N GLY A 326 3.24 2.22 -9.68
CA GLY A 326 3.46 1.91 -8.28
C GLY A 326 4.87 1.39 -7.99
N ASP A 327 5.04 0.91 -6.78
CA ASP A 327 6.36 0.53 -6.25
C ASP A 327 7.04 -0.63 -6.99
N SER A 328 6.28 -1.40 -7.78
CA SER A 328 6.81 -2.46 -8.66
C SER A 328 7.76 -1.92 -9.74
N PHE A 329 7.60 -0.66 -10.14
CA PHE A 329 8.25 -0.09 -11.32
C PHE A 329 9.35 0.92 -10.97
N VAL A 330 9.88 0.85 -9.75
CA VAL A 330 10.84 1.81 -9.20
C VAL A 330 11.92 1.10 -8.40
N SER A 331 12.97 1.84 -8.04
CA SER A 331 14.18 1.24 -7.45
C SER A 331 13.96 0.61 -6.07
N VAL A 332 13.09 1.23 -5.25
CA VAL A 332 12.87 0.85 -3.85
C VAL A 332 11.38 1.00 -3.51
N SER A 333 10.82 0.04 -2.78
CA SER A 333 9.45 0.12 -2.26
C SER A 333 9.36 1.07 -1.06
N ASN A 334 9.22 2.36 -1.33
CA ASN A 334 9.04 3.41 -0.31
C ASN A 334 8.17 4.57 -0.84
N PHE A 335 7.86 5.53 0.03
CA PHE A 335 6.96 6.64 -0.28
C PHE A 335 7.49 7.56 -1.40
N ASP A 336 8.76 8.00 -1.33
CA ASP A 336 9.38 8.85 -2.36
C ASP A 336 9.34 8.19 -3.74
N ASN A 337 9.63 6.89 -3.82
CA ASN A 337 9.60 6.16 -5.09
C ASN A 337 8.17 5.94 -5.60
N CYS A 338 7.17 5.85 -4.71
CA CYS A 338 5.77 5.94 -5.12
C CYS A 338 5.44 7.31 -5.73
N ILE A 339 5.94 8.42 -5.16
CA ILE A 339 5.77 9.76 -5.74
C ILE A 339 6.42 9.82 -7.12
N TYR A 340 7.67 9.37 -7.25
CA TYR A 340 8.37 9.29 -8.54
C TYR A 340 7.58 8.50 -9.58
N SER A 341 7.13 7.29 -9.24
CA SER A 341 6.29 6.46 -10.10
C SER A 341 5.05 7.21 -10.59
N VAL A 342 4.39 7.93 -9.67
CA VAL A 342 3.19 8.71 -10.00
C VAL A 342 3.53 9.85 -10.94
N LYS A 343 4.57 10.64 -10.67
CA LYS A 343 4.95 11.78 -11.53
C LYS A 343 5.24 11.31 -12.96
N GLN A 344 6.00 10.23 -13.12
CA GLN A 344 6.30 9.65 -14.44
C GLN A 344 5.04 9.15 -15.16
N GLY A 345 4.18 8.40 -14.47
CA GLY A 345 2.96 7.88 -15.11
C GLY A 345 1.91 8.96 -15.38
N VAL A 346 1.81 10.00 -14.55
CA VAL A 346 0.90 11.12 -14.79
C VAL A 346 1.27 11.87 -16.07
N ASP A 347 2.54 12.06 -16.37
CA ASP A 347 2.94 12.73 -17.61
C ASP A 347 2.49 11.94 -18.85
N VAL A 348 2.62 10.61 -18.82
CA VAL A 348 2.05 9.72 -19.85
C VAL A 348 0.54 9.85 -19.98
N LEU A 349 -0.17 9.91 -18.85
CA LEU A 349 -1.63 10.03 -18.85
C LEU A 349 -2.10 11.38 -19.41
N LEU A 350 -1.37 12.47 -19.15
CA LEU A 350 -1.71 13.79 -19.68
C LEU A 350 -1.61 13.84 -21.21
N GLU A 351 -0.60 13.18 -21.78
CA GLU A 351 -0.44 13.08 -23.24
C GLU A 351 -1.65 12.37 -23.86
N GLU A 352 -2.04 11.21 -23.32
CA GLU A 352 -3.16 10.42 -23.85
C GLU A 352 -4.53 11.08 -23.62
N ILE A 353 -4.71 11.80 -22.50
CA ILE A 353 -5.96 12.51 -22.24
C ILE A 353 -6.13 13.72 -23.17
N ARG A 354 -5.03 14.37 -23.55
CA ARG A 354 -5.05 15.56 -24.42
C ARG A 354 -5.11 15.22 -25.91
N SER A 355 -4.74 13.99 -26.29
CA SER A 355 -4.92 13.44 -27.64
C SER A 355 -6.35 12.93 -27.86
#